data_AF-A0A2T3CT89-F1
#
_entry.id   AF-A0A2T3CT89-F1
#
_cell.length_a   1.000
_cell.length_b   1.000
_cell.length_c   1.000
_cell.angle_alpha   90.00
_cell.angle_beta   90.00
_cell.angle_gamma   90.00
#
_symmetry.space_group_name_H-M   'P 1'
#
loop_
_entity.id
_entity.type
_entity.pdbx_description
1 polymer ?
#
loop_
_entity_poly.entity_id
_entity_poly.type
_entity_poly.pdbx_seq_one_letter_code
_entity_poly.pdbx_strand_id
1 'polypeptide(L)'
;MKVRFAIVEPAILEQVRAGVEQLQRAVDTGDMDDVDEATAHLLNLTARCRSIDLSEERWQRFLSEIRREDTDFESRYLLPGKRCTSLFPGISTDAHILEIPMDDESGDVDV
;
A
#
# COMPACT_ATOMS: atom_id res chain seq x y z
N MET A 1 6.05 -10.37 7.85
CA MET A 1 5.24 -9.28 7.26
C MET A 1 5.96 -8.69 6.05
N LYS A 2 5.23 -8.52 4.95
CA LYS A 2 5.71 -7.84 3.74
C LYS A 2 4.72 -6.75 3.36
N VAL A 3 5.15 -5.77 2.60
CA VAL A 3 4.29 -4.65 2.19
C VAL A 3 4.26 -4.58 0.68
N ARG A 4 3.05 -4.70 0.11
CA ARG A 4 2.82 -4.57 -1.33
C ARG A 4 2.66 -3.11 -1.68
N PHE A 5 3.41 -2.67 -2.68
CA PHE A 5 3.25 -1.37 -3.30
C PHE A 5 2.66 -1.61 -4.69
N ALA A 6 1.44 -1.16 -4.94
CA ALA A 6 0.77 -1.31 -6.23
C ALA A 6 0.56 0.06 -6.88
N ILE A 7 0.93 0.21 -8.15
CA ILE A 7 0.65 1.42 -8.92
C ILE A 7 -0.83 1.42 -9.27
N VAL A 8 -1.58 2.35 -8.68
CA VAL A 8 -3.02 2.47 -8.87
C VAL A 8 -3.30 3.05 -10.25
N GLU A 9 -4.06 2.31 -11.04
CA GLU A 9 -4.54 2.78 -12.33
C GLU A 9 -5.61 3.87 -12.13
N PRO A 10 -5.62 4.92 -12.97
CA PRO A 10 -6.58 6.02 -12.84
C PRO A 10 -8.04 5.55 -12.89
N ALA A 11 -8.32 4.46 -13.61
CA ALA A 11 -9.67 3.88 -13.73
C ALA A 11 -10.22 3.29 -12.41
N ILE A 12 -9.34 2.88 -11.49
CA ILE A 12 -9.74 2.30 -10.19
C ILE A 12 -9.39 3.22 -9.02
N LEU A 13 -8.81 4.41 -9.29
CA LEU A 13 -8.30 5.31 -8.27
C LEU A 13 -9.38 5.72 -7.26
N GLU A 14 -10.59 6.02 -7.72
CA GLU A 14 -11.70 6.39 -6.83
C GLU A 14 -12.11 5.21 -5.93
N GLN A 15 -12.13 3.99 -6.47
CA GLN A 15 -12.45 2.77 -5.70
C GLN A 15 -11.35 2.47 -4.67
N VAL A 16 -10.08 2.63 -5.06
CA VAL A 16 -8.94 2.47 -4.14
C VAL A 16 -8.98 3.51 -3.03
N ARG A 17 -9.30 4.77 -3.34
CA ARG A 17 -9.46 5.82 -2.32
C ARG A 17 -10.56 5.48 -1.33
N ALA A 18 -11.72 5.04 -1.80
CA ALA A 18 -12.81 4.61 -0.93
C ALA A 18 -12.41 3.43 -0.04
N GLY A 19 -11.72 2.43 -0.58
CA GLY A 19 -11.21 1.30 0.20
C GLY A 19 -10.15 1.70 1.23
N VAL A 20 -9.28 2.65 0.90
CA VAL A 20 -8.29 3.21 1.84
C VAL A 20 -8.98 3.98 2.98
N GLU A 21 -10.01 4.77 2.68
CA GLU A 21 -10.81 5.46 3.70
C GLU A 21 -11.53 4.46 4.62
N GLN A 22 -12.08 3.38 4.06
CA GLN A 22 -12.69 2.29 4.83
C GLN A 22 -11.65 1.62 5.74
N LEU A 23 -10.50 1.24 5.19
CA LEU A 23 -9.41 0.61 5.95
C LEU A 23 -8.93 1.52 7.10
N GLN A 24 -8.71 2.80 6.81
CA GLN A 24 -8.27 3.76 7.81
C GLN A 24 -9.30 3.91 8.94
N ARG A 25 -10.59 3.94 8.58
CA ARG A 25 -11.68 4.00 9.55
C ARG A 25 -11.74 2.75 10.41
N ALA A 26 -11.62 1.57 9.80
CA ALA A 26 -11.64 0.29 10.51
C ALA A 26 -10.48 0.19 11.52
N VAL A 27 -9.28 0.63 11.14
CA VAL A 27 -8.12 0.72 12.05
C VAL A 27 -8.38 1.70 13.20
N ASP A 28 -8.97 2.86 12.92
CA ASP A 28 -9.30 3.87 13.94
C ASP A 28 -10.35 3.36 14.94
N THR A 29 -11.34 2.60 14.47
CA THR A 29 -12.36 1.98 15.33
C THR A 29 -11.89 0.68 16.00
N GLY A 30 -10.74 0.14 15.58
CA GLY A 30 -10.23 -1.15 16.04
C GLY A 30 -11.05 -2.35 15.56
N ASP A 31 -11.79 -2.19 14.46
CA ASP A 31 -12.65 -3.25 13.90
C ASP A 31 -11.82 -4.14 12.96
N MET A 32 -11.37 -5.28 13.49
CA MET A 32 -10.45 -6.17 12.75
C MET A 32 -11.11 -6.84 11.55
N ASP A 33 -12.41 -7.16 11.62
CA ASP A 33 -13.15 -7.75 10.50
C ASP A 33 -13.22 -6.76 9.32
N ASP A 34 -13.54 -5.50 9.59
CA ASP A 34 -13.55 -4.46 8.55
C ASP A 34 -12.13 -4.18 8.01
N VAL A 35 -11.09 -4.29 8.83
CA VAL A 35 -9.69 -4.16 8.39
C VAL A 35 -9.34 -5.27 7.39
N ASP A 36 -9.67 -6.52 7.70
CA ASP A 36 -9.44 -7.66 6.82
C ASP A 36 -10.25 -7.53 5.52
N GLU A 37 -11.53 -7.15 5.60
CA GLU A 37 -12.38 -6.95 4.42
C GLU A 37 -11.82 -5.85 3.50
N ALA A 38 -11.51 -4.67 4.05
CA ALA A 38 -10.98 -3.56 3.27
C ALA A 38 -9.61 -3.90 2.65
N THR A 39 -8.75 -4.60 3.40
CA THR A 39 -7.45 -5.06 2.92
C THR A 39 -7.61 -6.04 1.75
N ALA A 40 -8.47 -7.04 1.88
CA ALA A 40 -8.76 -8.01 0.83
C ALA A 40 -9.36 -7.34 -0.41
N HIS A 41 -10.27 -6.38 -0.21
CA HIS A 41 -10.86 -5.61 -1.30
C HIS A 41 -9.83 -4.82 -2.10
N LEU A 42 -8.94 -4.10 -1.40
CA LEU A 42 -7.85 -3.33 -2.00
C LEU A 42 -6.84 -4.21 -2.75
N LEU A 43 -6.51 -5.38 -2.20
CA LEU A 43 -5.66 -6.37 -2.85
C LEU A 43 -6.30 -6.91 -4.14
N ASN A 44 -7.60 -7.18 -4.13
CA ASN A 44 -8.31 -7.65 -5.32
C ASN A 44 -8.41 -6.56 -6.39
N LEU A 45 -8.72 -5.31 -6.01
CA LEU A 45 -8.77 -4.17 -6.94
C LEU A 45 -7.42 -3.96 -7.63
N THR A 46 -6.31 -4.12 -6.90
CA THR A 46 -4.96 -3.89 -7.41
C THR A 46 -4.24 -5.17 -7.84
N ALA A 47 -4.93 -6.32 -7.88
CA ALA A 47 -4.31 -7.61 -8.17
C ALA A 47 -3.62 -7.65 -9.54
N ARG A 48 -4.19 -6.93 -10.53
CA ARG A 48 -3.66 -6.83 -11.90
C ARG A 48 -2.76 -5.61 -12.12
N CYS A 49 -2.67 -4.73 -11.14
CA CYS A 49 -1.82 -3.56 -11.24
C CYS A 49 -0.35 -3.95 -11.11
N ARG A 50 0.53 -3.13 -11.67
CA ARG A 50 1.98 -3.31 -11.50
C ARG A 50 2.32 -3.07 -10.03
N SER A 51 2.85 -4.09 -9.36
CA SER A 51 3.23 -4.01 -7.95
C SER A 51 4.65 -4.52 -7.69
N ILE A 52 5.18 -4.15 -6.53
CA ILE A 52 6.39 -4.74 -5.94
C ILE A 52 6.10 -5.08 -4.49
N ASP A 53 6.78 -6.09 -3.98
CA ASP A 53 6.71 -6.48 -2.58
C ASP A 53 8.01 -6.09 -1.88
N LEU A 54 7.90 -5.40 -0.75
CA LEU A 54 9.02 -5.05 0.11
C LEU A 54 8.95 -5.82 1.41
N SER A 55 10.09 -6.31 1.88
CA SER A 55 10.23 -6.78 3.26
C SER A 55 10.02 -5.63 4.24
N GLU A 56 9.56 -5.93 5.45
CA GLU A 56 9.36 -4.95 6.52
C GLU A 56 10.58 -4.04 6.73
N GLU A 57 11.81 -4.60 6.78
CA GLU A 57 13.04 -3.82 6.96
C GLU A 57 13.27 -2.79 5.85
N ARG A 58 13.01 -3.19 4.59
CA ARG A 58 13.15 -2.30 3.42
C ARG A 58 12.08 -1.23 3.42
N TRP A 59 10.86 -1.61 3.79
CA TRP A 59 9.74 -0.70 3.92
C TRP A 59 10.00 0.37 5.00
N GLN A 60 10.43 -0.04 6.20
CA GLN A 60 10.76 0.87 7.28
C GLN A 60 11.89 1.84 6.90
N ARG A 61 12.92 1.34 6.21
CA ARG A 61 14.00 2.20 5.67
C ARG A 61 13.44 3.21 4.67
N PHE A 62 12.60 2.78 3.74
CA PHE A 62 11.96 3.65 2.74
C PHE A 62 11.12 4.77 3.39
N LEU A 63 10.25 4.42 4.35
CA LEU A 63 9.46 5.42 5.09
C LEU A 63 10.34 6.38 5.89
N SER A 64 11.44 5.88 6.47
CA SER A 64 12.38 6.72 7.20
C SER A 64 13.07 7.75 6.29
N GLU A 65 13.38 7.39 5.04
CA GLU A 65 13.92 8.35 4.08
C GLU A 65 12.90 9.43 3.70
N ILE A 66 11.63 9.06 3.47
CA ILE A 66 10.56 10.04 3.21
C ILE A 66 10.39 10.99 4.41
N ARG A 67 10.35 10.45 5.63
CA ARG A 67 10.19 11.25 6.86
C ARG A 67 11.36 12.21 7.13
N ARG A 68 12.56 11.91 6.61
CA ARG A 68 13.70 12.83 6.68
C ARG A 68 13.52 14.04 5.77
N GLU A 69 12.83 13.89 4.66
CA GLU A 69 12.50 15.00 3.77
C GLU A 69 11.22 15.74 4.20
N ASP A 70 10.29 15.04 4.85
CA ASP A 70 8.95 15.52 5.19
C ASP A 70 8.53 14.96 6.56
N THR A 71 8.77 15.73 7.62
CA THR A 71 8.61 15.25 9.00
C THR A 71 7.14 15.09 9.39
N ASP A 72 6.22 15.73 8.67
CA ASP A 72 4.76 15.64 8.87
C ASP A 72 4.13 14.51 8.04
N PHE A 73 4.96 13.74 7.33
CA PHE A 73 4.49 12.68 6.46
C PHE A 73 3.90 11.50 7.24
N GLU A 74 2.58 11.36 7.16
CA GLU A 74 1.84 10.15 7.54
C GLU A 74 1.49 9.32 6.30
N SER A 75 1.95 8.06 6.27
CA SER A 75 1.53 7.10 5.25
C SER A 75 0.09 6.71 5.53
N ARG A 76 -0.85 7.13 4.67
CA ARG A 76 -2.27 6.78 4.75
C ARG A 76 -2.63 5.69 3.74
N TYR A 77 -1.80 4.66 3.63
CA TYR A 77 -1.91 3.58 2.63
C TYR A 77 -1.82 4.04 1.16
N LEU A 78 -1.92 5.33 0.84
CA LEU A 78 -1.83 5.86 -0.52
C LEU A 78 -0.73 6.91 -0.61
N LEU A 79 0.27 6.62 -1.43
CA LEU A 79 1.49 7.39 -1.60
C LEU A 79 1.51 8.10 -2.96
N PRO A 80 2.03 9.33 -3.03
CA PRO A 80 2.22 9.98 -4.32
C PRO A 80 3.44 9.39 -5.04
N GLY A 81 3.31 9.14 -6.34
CA GLY A 81 4.33 8.46 -7.14
C GLY A 81 5.66 9.18 -7.22
N LYS A 82 5.66 10.51 -7.04
CA LYS A 82 6.88 11.31 -6.88
C LYS A 82 7.81 10.80 -5.77
N ARG A 83 7.28 10.21 -4.69
CA ARG A 83 8.04 9.64 -3.56
C ARG A 83 8.46 8.19 -3.82
N CYS A 84 7.78 7.51 -4.74
CA CYS A 84 8.01 6.11 -5.07
C CYS A 84 8.88 5.93 -6.33
N THR A 85 9.54 6.98 -6.82
CA THR A 85 10.39 6.91 -8.03
C THR A 85 11.59 5.97 -7.86
N SER A 86 12.14 5.86 -6.65
CA SER A 86 13.18 4.89 -6.30
C SER A 86 12.70 3.44 -6.38
N LEU A 87 11.41 3.20 -6.15
CA LEU A 87 10.78 1.88 -6.20
C LEU A 87 10.26 1.55 -7.62
N PHE A 88 9.73 2.55 -8.30
CA PHE A 88 9.18 2.46 -9.65
C PHE A 88 9.88 3.46 -10.58
N PRO A 89 11.04 3.11 -11.15
CA PRO A 89 11.73 3.99 -12.08
C PRO A 89 10.84 4.29 -13.29
N GLY A 90 10.68 5.58 -13.61
CA GLY A 90 9.85 6.06 -14.72
C GLY A 90 8.35 6.16 -14.42
N ILE A 91 7.95 6.04 -13.15
CA ILE A 91 6.55 6.30 -12.74
C ILE A 91 6.19 7.78 -12.91
N SER A 92 4.93 8.04 -13.27
CA SER A 92 4.40 9.40 -13.31
C SER A 92 4.37 10.01 -11.90
N THR A 93 4.72 11.29 -11.79
CA THR A 93 4.67 12.03 -10.52
C THR A 93 3.26 12.15 -9.95
N ASP A 94 2.25 12.08 -10.83
CA ASP A 94 0.81 12.11 -10.51
C ASP A 94 0.23 10.71 -10.21
N ALA A 95 1.04 9.65 -10.36
CA ALA A 95 0.61 8.31 -10.02
C ALA A 95 0.32 8.18 -8.52
N HIS A 96 -0.57 7.26 -8.17
CA HIS A 96 -0.88 6.93 -6.79
C HIS A 96 -0.44 5.50 -6.53
N ILE A 97 0.24 5.27 -5.41
CA ILE A 97 0.81 3.97 -5.07
C ILE A 97 0.13 3.53 -3.79
N LEU A 98 -0.57 2.41 -3.88
CA LEU A 98 -1.23 1.79 -2.76
C LEU A 98 -0.24 0.90 -2.02
N GLU A 99 -0.03 1.21 -0.74
CA GLU A 99 0.77 0.48 0.22
C GLU A 99 -0.17 -0.40 1.05
N ILE A 100 -0.09 -1.72 0.88
CA ILE A 100 -0.89 -2.68 1.64
C ILE A 100 0.05 -3.60 2.42
N PRO A 101 0.01 -3.57 3.77
CA PRO A 101 0.67 -4.59 4.56
C PRO A 101 0.01 -5.95 4.31
N MET A 102 0.81 -6.94 3.96
CA MET A 102 0.40 -8.33 3.82
C MET A 102 1.13 -9.14 4.88
N ASP A 103 0.39 -10.06 5.50
CA ASP A 103 1.06 -11.05 6.33
C ASP A 103 2.01 -11.87 5.45
N ASP A 104 3.09 -12.35 6.05
CA ASP A 104 3.92 -13.29 5.33
C ASP A 104 3.16 -14.61 5.39
N GLU A 105 2.39 -14.92 4.34
CA GLU A 105 1.94 -16.29 4.13
C GLU A 105 3.20 -17.17 4.03
N SER A 106 3.69 -17.64 5.18
CA SER A 106 4.41 -18.89 5.31
C SER A 106 3.40 -19.98 5.01
N GLY A 107 3.11 -20.12 3.71
CA GLY A 107 2.08 -20.99 3.16
C GLY A 107 2.57 -21.72 1.93
N ASP A 108 3.84 -22.15 1.94
CA ASP A 108 4.24 -23.35 1.20
C ASP A 108 3.51 -24.53 1.84
N VAL A 109 2.23 -24.71 1.50
CA VAL A 109 1.61 -26.03 1.55
C VAL A 109 2.04 -26.74 0.27
N ASP A 110 3.26 -27.28 0.30
CA ASP A 110 3.70 -28.31 -0.62
C ASP A 110 2.71 -29.49 -0.46
N VAL A 111 1.97 -29.79 -1.52
CA VAL A 111 0.97 -30.86 -1.61
C VAL A 111 1.64 -32.13 -2.13
#